data_AF-A0A009HEX6-F1
#
_entry.id   AF-A0A009HEX6-F1
#
_cell.length_a   1.000
_cell.length_b   1.000
_cell.length_c   1.000
_cell.angle_alpha   90.00
_cell.angle_beta   90.00
_cell.angle_gamma   90.00
#
_symmetry.space_group_name_H-M   'P 1'
#
loop_
_entity.id
_entity.type
_entity.pdbx_description
1 polymer ?
#
loop_
_entity_poly.entity_id
_entity_poly.type
_entity_poly.pdbx_seq_one_letter_code
_entity_poly.pdbx_strand_id
1 'polypeptide(L)'
;MSNIYSAIGSLFLIGLTVMGLGGALQTRLMDVAGDAQTLAASLNHSAFNLANALGAFLGGWVLSHQMGWIAPIWVGFVLSLGGLIILLIAFAVEKAIQKA
;
A
#
# COMPACT_ATOMS: atom_id res chain seq x y z
N MET A 1 -0.32 -4.49 -21.94
CA MET A 1 1.14 -4.20 -21.96
C MET A 1 1.73 -4.78 -23.24
N SER A 2 1.48 -4.15 -24.39
CA SER A 2 1.93 -4.65 -25.70
C SER A 2 3.39 -4.28 -26.02
N ASN A 3 3.99 -3.40 -25.23
CA ASN A 3 5.33 -2.88 -25.46
C ASN A 3 6.21 -3.08 -24.21
N ILE A 4 7.34 -3.77 -24.37
CA ILE A 4 8.29 -4.08 -23.29
C ILE A 4 8.81 -2.83 -22.57
N TYR A 5 8.98 -1.71 -23.28
CA TYR A 5 9.45 -0.46 -22.67
C TYR A 5 8.44 0.11 -21.68
N SER A 6 7.14 0.01 -21.99
CA SER A 6 6.08 0.43 -21.06
C SER A 6 6.07 -0.43 -19.80
N ALA A 7 6.32 -1.74 -19.94
CA ALA A 7 6.37 -2.64 -18.79
C ALA A 7 7.56 -2.36 -17.87
N ILE A 8 8.74 -2.17 -18.44
CA ILE A 8 9.94 -1.79 -17.69
C ILE A 8 9.71 -0.47 -16.96
N GLY A 9 9.20 0.55 -17.65
CA GLY A 9 8.90 1.85 -17.05
C GLY A 9 7.90 1.75 -15.90
N SER A 10 6.80 1.03 -16.08
CA SER A 10 5.81 0.84 -15.03
C SER A 10 6.36 0.08 -13.82
N LEU A 11 7.09 -1.01 -14.02
CA LEU A 11 7.70 -1.78 -12.93
C LEU A 11 8.72 -0.95 -12.15
N PHE A 12 9.54 -0.16 -12.87
CA PHE A 12 10.48 0.77 -12.24
C PHE A 12 9.77 1.82 -11.38
N LEU A 13 8.72 2.45 -11.91
CA LEU A 13 7.96 3.47 -11.18
C LEU A 13 7.25 2.90 -9.95
N ILE A 14 6.71 1.68 -10.06
CA ILE A 14 6.12 0.97 -8.92
C ILE A 14 7.19 0.72 -7.85
N GLY A 15 8.33 0.15 -8.23
CA GLY A 15 9.42 -0.13 -7.29
C GLY A 15 9.95 1.14 -6.61
N LEU A 16 10.18 2.20 -7.39
CA LEU A 16 10.61 3.50 -6.89
C LEU A 16 9.62 4.06 -5.86
N THR A 17 8.32 4.00 -6.17
CA THR A 17 7.27 4.53 -5.29
C THR A 17 7.17 3.74 -3.99
N VAL A 18 7.17 2.39 -4.08
CA VAL A 18 7.05 1.52 -2.90
C VAL A 18 8.25 1.69 -1.97
N MET A 19 9.48 1.70 -2.51
CA MET A 19 10.68 1.91 -1.69
C MET A 19 10.76 3.34 -1.14
N GLY A 20 10.41 4.34 -1.95
CA GLY A 20 10.47 5.74 -1.54
C GLY A 20 9.48 6.08 -0.41
N LEU A 21 8.26 5.54 -0.46
CA LEU A 21 7.25 5.80 0.56
C LEU A 21 7.49 5.02 1.86
N GLY A 22 8.10 3.83 1.78
CA GLY A 22 8.26 2.93 2.93
C GLY A 22 8.97 3.59 4.11
N GLY A 23 10.10 4.26 3.85
CA GLY A 23 10.86 4.96 4.90
C GLY A 23 10.10 6.13 5.51
N ALA A 24 9.52 7.00 4.67
CA ALA A 24 8.79 8.18 5.12
C ALA A 24 7.54 7.82 5.95
N LEU A 25 6.79 6.81 5.52
CA LEU A 25 5.61 6.32 6.24
C LEU A 25 6.00 5.67 7.57
N GLN A 26 7.10 4.89 7.60
CA GLN A 26 7.59 4.29 8.84
C GLN A 26 7.99 5.36 9.84
N THR A 27 8.78 6.37 9.45
CA THR A 27 9.16 7.48 10.33
C THR A 27 7.92 8.20 10.86
N ARG A 28 6.98 8.53 9.97
CA ARG A 28 5.73 9.20 10.36
C ARG A 28 4.90 8.38 11.35
N LEU A 29 4.80 7.07 11.14
CA LEU A 29 4.11 6.18 12.07
C LEU A 29 4.76 6.20 13.44
N MET A 30 6.10 6.19 13.51
CA MET A 30 6.83 6.23 14.79
C MET A 30 6.65 7.58 15.50
N ASP A 31 6.61 8.68 14.75
CA ASP A 31 6.36 10.03 15.30
C ASP A 31 4.95 10.13 15.90
N VAL A 32 3.94 9.58 15.24
CA VAL A 32 2.53 9.61 15.70
C VAL A 32 2.29 8.62 16.85
N ALA A 33 3.06 7.54 16.95
CA ALA A 33 2.88 6.51 17.98
C ALA A 33 3.29 6.96 19.40
N GLY A 34 4.10 8.01 19.54
CA GLY A 34 4.57 8.51 20.84
C GLY A 34 5.25 7.40 21.67
N ASP A 35 4.78 7.18 22.89
CA ASP A 35 5.34 6.14 23.78
C ASP A 35 5.02 4.70 23.33
N ALA A 36 4.09 4.51 22.39
CA ALA A 36 3.63 3.20 21.92
C ALA A 36 4.36 2.70 20.65
N GLN A 37 5.59 3.18 20.38
CA GLN A 37 6.35 2.84 19.16
C GLN A 37 6.53 1.34 18.93
N THR A 38 6.80 0.54 19.97
CA THR A 38 6.96 -0.92 19.83
C THR A 38 5.66 -1.59 19.38
N LEU A 39 4.51 -1.13 19.88
CA LEU A 39 3.21 -1.62 19.46
C LEU A 39 2.93 -1.19 18.01
N ALA A 40 3.20 0.06 17.65
CA ALA A 40 3.03 0.56 16.29
C ALA A 40 3.91 -0.19 15.27
N ALA A 41 5.18 -0.47 15.61
CA ALA A 41 6.09 -1.20 14.74
C ALA A 41 5.64 -2.65 14.52
N SER A 42 5.21 -3.35 15.60
CA SER A 42 4.69 -4.72 15.47
C SER A 42 3.39 -4.77 14.66
N LEU A 43 2.48 -3.80 14.86
CA LEU A 43 1.27 -3.66 14.05
C LEU A 43 1.58 -3.38 12.57
N ASN A 44 2.60 -2.56 12.28
CA ASN A 44 3.01 -2.31 10.89
C ASN A 44 3.50 -3.58 10.20
N HIS A 45 4.34 -4.38 10.87
CA HIS A 45 4.77 -5.68 10.35
C HIS A 45 3.60 -6.65 10.16
N SER A 46 2.66 -6.72 11.10
CA SER A 46 1.44 -7.52 10.96
C SER A 46 0.58 -7.06 9.78
N ALA A 47 0.40 -5.75 9.59
CA ALA A 47 -0.32 -5.18 8.47
C ALA A 47 0.36 -5.52 7.13
N PHE A 48 1.68 -5.44 7.06
CA PHE A 48 2.44 -5.83 5.87
C PHE A 48 2.27 -7.32 5.52
N ASN A 49 2.33 -8.20 6.53
CA ASN A 49 2.10 -9.63 6.32
C ASN A 49 0.66 -9.92 5.85
N LEU A 50 -0.33 -9.25 6.45
CA LEU A 50 -1.72 -9.34 6.00
C LEU A 50 -1.87 -8.86 4.56
N ALA A 51 -1.24 -7.75 4.19
CA ALA A 51 -1.26 -7.23 2.83
C ALA A 51 -0.65 -8.23 1.82
N ASN A 52 0.47 -8.88 2.15
CA ASN A 52 1.07 -9.91 1.30
C ASN A 52 0.15 -11.12 1.13
N ALA A 53 -0.48 -11.59 2.20
CA ALA A 53 -1.42 -12.69 2.15
C ALA A 53 -2.67 -12.34 1.32
N LEU A 54 -3.26 -11.17 1.55
CA LEU A 54 -4.41 -10.69 0.79
C LEU A 54 -4.09 -10.46 -0.70
N GLY A 55 -2.93 -9.89 -1.01
CA GLY A 55 -2.48 -9.67 -2.37
C GLY A 55 -2.30 -10.98 -3.13
N ALA A 56 -1.64 -11.97 -2.52
CA ALA A 56 -1.48 -13.30 -3.11
C ALA A 56 -2.84 -14.01 -3.29
N PHE A 57 -3.71 -13.94 -2.28
CA PHE A 57 -5.05 -14.53 -2.34
C PHE A 57 -5.89 -13.93 -3.47
N LEU A 58 -6.02 -12.61 -3.52
CA LEU A 58 -6.83 -11.91 -4.52
C LEU A 58 -6.23 -12.05 -5.93
N GLY A 59 -4.89 -11.99 -6.04
CA GLY A 59 -4.19 -12.22 -7.30
C GLY A 59 -4.43 -13.63 -7.84
N GLY A 60 -4.35 -14.65 -6.99
CA GLY A 60 -4.69 -16.03 -7.35
C GLY A 60 -6.18 -16.19 -7.69
N TRP A 61 -7.06 -15.53 -6.95
CA TRP A 61 -8.52 -15.58 -7.15
C TRP A 61 -8.93 -15.03 -8.52
N VAL A 62 -8.41 -13.88 -8.95
CA VAL A 62 -8.76 -13.34 -10.28
C VAL A 62 -8.18 -14.19 -11.43
N LEU A 63 -7.01 -14.80 -11.22
CA LEU A 63 -6.41 -15.70 -12.21
C LEU A 63 -7.20 -17.02 -12.32
N SER A 64 -7.67 -17.58 -11.21
CA SER A 64 -8.47 -18.82 -11.23
C SER A 64 -9.82 -18.65 -11.92
N HIS A 65 -10.37 -17.43 -11.91
CA HIS A 65 -11.59 -17.06 -12.64
C HIS A 65 -11.35 -16.68 -14.11
N GLN A 66 -10.15 -16.93 -14.66
CA GLN A 66 -9.80 -16.67 -16.07
C GLN A 66 -10.02 -15.20 -16.50
N MET A 67 -9.91 -14.25 -15.56
CA MET A 67 -10.09 -12.81 -15.83
C MET A 67 -8.93 -12.17 -16.62
N GLY A 68 -7.91 -12.97 -16.97
CA GLY A 68 -6.74 -12.56 -17.73
C GLY A 68 -5.55 -12.13 -16.88
N TRP A 69 -4.36 -12.17 -17.47
CA TRP A 69 -3.07 -11.95 -16.79
C TRP A 69 -2.85 -10.53 -16.27
N ILE A 70 -3.63 -9.55 -16.75
CA ILE A 70 -3.58 -8.15 -16.30
C ILE A 70 -4.49 -7.93 -15.09
N ALA A 71 -5.45 -8.82 -14.80
CA ALA A 71 -6.41 -8.64 -13.71
C ALA A 71 -5.75 -8.42 -12.32
N PRO A 72 -4.67 -9.11 -11.94
CA PRO A 72 -3.98 -8.84 -10.67
C PRO A 72 -3.44 -7.40 -10.56
N ILE A 73 -3.06 -6.78 -11.68
CA ILE A 73 -2.58 -5.39 -11.70
C ILE A 73 -3.72 -4.45 -11.32
N TRP A 74 -4.94 -4.69 -11.85
CA TRP A 74 -6.12 -3.90 -11.49
C TRP A 74 -6.52 -4.08 -10.03
N VAL A 75 -6.43 -5.31 -9.50
CA VAL A 75 -6.65 -5.57 -8.07
C VAL A 75 -5.68 -4.73 -7.23
N GLY A 76 -4.39 -4.77 -7.55
CA GLY A 76 -3.37 -3.97 -6.87
C GLY A 76 -3.67 -2.47 -6.93
N PHE A 77 -4.04 -1.97 -8.11
CA PHE A 77 -4.42 -0.56 -8.30
C PHE A 77 -5.59 -0.13 -7.40
N VAL A 78 -6.67 -0.93 -7.33
CA VAL A 78 -7.83 -0.62 -6.48
C VAL A 78 -7.47 -0.66 -5.00
N LEU A 79 -6.67 -1.65 -4.56
CA LEU A 79 -6.21 -1.73 -3.17
C LEU A 79 -5.31 -0.55 -2.80
N SER A 80 -4.41 -0.12 -3.69
CA SER A 80 -3.58 1.06 -3.49
C SER A 80 -4.41 2.34 -3.37
N LEU A 81 -5.46 2.51 -4.19
CA LEU A 81 -6.40 3.62 -4.05
C LEU A 81 -7.12 3.60 -2.71
N GLY A 82 -7.55 2.42 -2.24
CA GLY A 82 -8.14 2.25 -0.91
C GLY A 82 -7.19 2.69 0.20
N GLY A 83 -5.92 2.27 0.14
CA GLY A 83 -4.88 2.70 1.08
C GLY A 83 -4.63 4.21 1.04
N LEU A 84 -4.62 4.82 -0.15
CA LEU A 84 -4.48 6.26 -0.30
C LEU A 84 -5.66 7.03 0.32
N ILE A 85 -6.90 6.54 0.13
CA ILE A 85 -8.08 7.15 0.76
C ILE A 85 -7.97 7.11 2.28
N ILE A 86 -7.54 5.97 2.85
CA ILE A 86 -7.32 5.84 4.30
C ILE A 86 -6.26 6.85 4.78
N LEU A 87 -5.16 7.00 4.05
CA LEU A 87 -4.11 7.97 4.38
C LEU A 87 -4.64 9.42 4.35
N LEU A 88 -5.41 9.79 3.33
CA LEU A 88 -6.00 11.12 3.21
C LEU A 88 -7.00 11.40 4.35
N ILE A 89 -7.81 10.41 4.73
CA ILE A 89 -8.71 10.51 5.88
C ILE A 89 -7.90 10.71 7.17
N ALA A 90 -6.82 9.95 7.37
CA ALA A 90 -5.96 10.08 8.55
C ALA A 90 -5.39 11.51 8.68
N PHE A 91 -4.89 12.08 7.58
CA PHE A 91 -4.42 13.47 7.57
C PHE A 91 -5.53 14.50 7.80
N ALA A 92 -6.73 14.26 7.27
CA ALA A 92 -7.88 15.14 7.50
C ALA A 92 -8.29 15.14 8.98
N VAL A 93 -8.30 13.96 9.62
CA VAL A 93 -8.60 13.79 11.05
C VAL A 93 -7.54 14.47 11.90
N GLU A 94 -6.25 14.25 11.60
CA GLU A 94 -5.15 14.90 12.32
C GLU A 94 -5.27 16.43 12.28
N LYS A 95 -5.54 16.99 11.10
CA LYS A 95 -5.72 18.43 10.92
C LYS A 95 -6.94 18.98 11.65
N ALA A 96 -8.00 18.18 11.81
CA ALA A 96 -9.19 18.58 12.57
C ALA A 96 -8.89 18.62 14.07
N ILE A 97 -8.16 17.64 14.59
CA ILE A 97 -7.75 17.58 16.01
C ILE A 97 -6.82 18.75 16.36
N GLN A 98 -5.85 19.10 15.51
CA GLN A 98 -4.93 20.22 15.76
C GLN A 98 -5.59 21.60 15.79
N LYS A 99 -6.82 21.73 15.24
CA LYS A 99 -7.57 23.00 15.21
C LYS A 99 -8.50 23.18 16.40
N ALA A 100 -8.75 22.13 17.17
CA ALA A 100 -9.59 22.14 18.37
C ALA A 100 -8.76 22.50 19.60
#